data_AF-A0A8X6H4L5-F1
#
_entry.id   AF-A0A8X6H4L5-F1
#
_cell.length_a   1.000
_cell.length_b   1.000
_cell.length_c   1.000
_cell.angle_alpha   90.00
_cell.angle_beta   90.00
_cell.angle_gamma   90.00
#
_symmetry.space_group_name_H-M   'P 1'
#
loop_
_entity.id
_entity.type
_entity.pdbx_description
1 polymer ?
#
loop_
_entity_poly.entity_id
_entity_poly.type
_entity_poly.pdbx_seq_one_letter_code
_entity_poly.pdbx_strand_id
1 'polypeptide(L)'
;MGLVVVLALVLGLVSTQGAKAENTVQLSVFYESMCPDSDSFFQQQLWPTYQKMSSYLNVELVPYGNAHYRGHHDEYTFKCQHGPDECYGNMVQTCYIELVNNTESQIKFINCAFDSHSQRKVMEECISDLDLRRQVKKCVTSPMGVNLEYQMAKKTDALNPQHSFIPWVTVNGKGDNSLNNKALENLMSVICDELSEDPKPDPCIKNKWNIFKRFSRYYL
;
A
#
# COMPACT_ATOMS: atom_id res chain seq x y z
N MET A 1 -40.47 -26.08 58.04
CA MET A 1 -39.52 -25.13 57.40
C MET A 1 -38.51 -25.94 56.62
N GLY A 2 -38.46 -25.79 55.30
CA GLY A 2 -37.51 -26.50 54.44
C GLY A 2 -37.70 -26.02 53.01
N LEU A 3 -36.88 -25.04 52.61
CA LEU A 3 -36.95 -24.29 51.37
C LEU A 3 -36.65 -25.21 50.16
N VAL A 4 -37.56 -25.25 49.17
CA VAL A 4 -37.26 -25.83 47.85
C VAL A 4 -36.66 -24.73 46.99
N VAL A 5 -35.35 -24.81 46.72
CA VAL A 5 -34.66 -23.89 45.81
C VAL A 5 -34.79 -24.44 44.39
N VAL A 6 -35.64 -23.82 43.58
CA VAL A 6 -35.75 -24.12 42.15
C VAL A 6 -34.61 -23.40 41.43
N LEU A 7 -33.59 -24.15 41.01
CA LEU A 7 -32.54 -23.64 40.12
C LEU A 7 -33.14 -23.47 38.71
N ALA A 8 -33.45 -22.23 38.35
CA ALA A 8 -33.77 -21.87 36.97
C ALA A 8 -32.46 -21.83 36.15
N LEU A 9 -32.28 -22.82 35.28
CA LEU A 9 -31.23 -22.80 34.25
C LEU A 9 -31.59 -21.76 33.20
N VAL A 10 -31.02 -20.56 33.33
CA VAL A 10 -31.04 -19.54 32.27
C VAL A 10 -30.05 -19.98 31.21
N LEU A 11 -30.54 -20.65 30.16
CA LEU A 11 -29.80 -20.86 28.92
C LEU A 11 -29.65 -19.51 28.23
N GLY A 12 -28.57 -18.80 28.54
CA GLY A 12 -28.18 -17.58 27.83
C GLY A 12 -27.89 -17.92 26.37
N LEU A 13 -28.66 -17.36 25.45
CA LEU A 13 -28.33 -17.35 24.03
C LEU A 13 -27.07 -16.49 23.87
N VAL A 14 -25.92 -17.13 23.74
CA VAL A 14 -24.69 -16.47 23.29
C VAL A 14 -24.88 -16.20 21.80
N SER A 15 -25.30 -14.99 21.47
CA SER A 15 -25.30 -14.49 20.09
C SER A 15 -23.85 -14.44 19.62
N THR A 16 -23.44 -15.41 18.80
CA THR A 16 -22.18 -15.33 18.06
C THR A 16 -22.34 -14.22 17.03
N GLN A 17 -21.88 -13.01 17.36
CA GLN A 17 -21.61 -11.99 16.34
C GLN A 17 -20.45 -12.52 15.51
N GLY A 18 -20.78 -13.20 14.41
CA GLY A 18 -19.82 -13.47 13.36
C GLY A 18 -19.21 -12.15 12.94
N ALA A 19 -17.88 -12.05 12.98
CA ALA A 19 -17.18 -10.89 12.46
C ALA A 19 -17.68 -10.63 11.04
N LYS A 20 -18.31 -9.48 10.83
CA LYS A 20 -18.65 -9.00 9.50
C LYS A 20 -17.31 -8.90 8.77
N ALA A 21 -17.10 -9.75 7.76
CA ALA A 21 -15.95 -9.59 6.88
C ALA A 21 -15.98 -8.13 6.39
N GLU A 22 -14.93 -7.36 6.67
CA GLU A 22 -14.82 -6.06 6.05
C GLU A 22 -14.79 -6.27 4.54
N ASN A 23 -15.68 -5.60 3.81
CA ASN A 23 -15.69 -5.57 2.34
C ASN A 23 -14.51 -4.74 1.80
N THR A 24 -13.34 -4.81 2.45
CA THR A 24 -12.14 -4.08 2.07
C THR A 24 -11.19 -5.03 1.33
N VAL A 25 -10.61 -4.52 0.25
CA VAL A 25 -9.60 -5.21 -0.53
C VAL A 25 -8.23 -4.84 0.02
N GLN A 26 -7.43 -5.83 0.40
CA GLN A 26 -6.05 -5.60 0.79
C GLN A 26 -5.21 -5.36 -0.47
N LEU A 27 -4.64 -4.17 -0.62
CA LEU A 27 -3.74 -3.80 -1.71
C LEU A 27 -2.37 -3.51 -1.12
N SER A 28 -1.35 -4.30 -1.48
CA SER A 28 0.04 -3.96 -1.17
C SER A 28 0.76 -3.54 -2.44
N VAL A 29 1.53 -2.44 -2.39
CA VAL A 29 2.27 -1.86 -3.51
C VAL A 29 3.75 -1.85 -3.18
N PHE A 30 4.54 -2.58 -3.96
CA PHE A 30 5.99 -2.70 -3.87
C PHE A 30 6.62 -1.84 -4.95
N TYR A 31 7.54 -0.96 -4.58
CA TYR A 31 8.04 0.07 -5.48
C TYR A 31 9.41 0.64 -5.10
N GLU A 32 10.00 1.48 -5.95
CA GLU A 32 11.27 2.20 -5.70
C GLU A 32 11.07 3.71 -5.85
N SER A 33 11.76 4.50 -5.03
CA SER A 33 11.58 5.96 -5.00
C SER A 33 12.07 6.70 -6.24
N MET A 34 12.91 6.08 -7.08
CA MET A 34 13.46 6.66 -8.30
C MET A 34 13.08 5.90 -9.58
N CYS A 35 12.17 4.93 -9.49
CA CYS A 35 11.70 4.18 -10.66
C CYS A 35 10.59 4.95 -11.41
N PRO A 36 10.76 5.31 -12.69
CA PRO A 36 9.74 6.05 -13.46
C PRO A 36 8.40 5.31 -13.61
N ASP A 37 8.42 3.98 -13.68
CA ASP A 37 7.18 3.20 -13.75
C ASP A 37 6.44 3.20 -12.41
N SER A 38 7.18 3.25 -11.29
CA SER A 38 6.61 3.39 -9.95
C SER A 38 5.93 4.75 -9.80
N ASP A 39 6.62 5.81 -10.21
CA ASP A 39 6.07 7.16 -10.27
C ASP A 39 4.76 7.19 -11.10
N SER A 40 4.83 6.72 -12.35
CA SER A 40 3.68 6.63 -13.26
C SER A 40 2.50 5.89 -12.63
N PHE A 41 2.73 4.74 -11.98
CA PHE A 41 1.68 3.99 -11.31
C PHE A 41 1.06 4.76 -10.15
N PHE A 42 1.85 5.42 -9.32
CA PHE A 42 1.34 6.21 -8.19
C PHE A 42 0.45 7.36 -8.67
N GLN A 43 0.92 8.12 -9.66
CA GLN A 43 0.20 9.26 -10.23
C GLN A 43 -1.05 8.85 -11.01
N GLN A 44 -0.95 7.82 -11.86
CA GLN A 44 -1.98 7.51 -12.85
C GLN A 44 -2.94 6.41 -12.40
N GLN A 45 -2.51 5.48 -11.54
CA GLN A 45 -3.31 4.34 -11.12
C GLN A 45 -3.70 4.43 -9.63
N LEU A 46 -2.73 4.45 -8.71
CA LEU A 46 -3.01 4.34 -7.28
C LEU A 46 -3.81 5.54 -6.75
N TRP A 47 -3.32 6.77 -6.97
CA TRP A 47 -3.95 7.95 -6.43
C TRP A 47 -5.38 8.18 -6.92
N PRO A 48 -5.66 8.17 -8.24
CA PRO A 48 -7.03 8.34 -8.75
C PRO A 48 -7.98 7.22 -8.31
N THR A 49 -7.45 6.01 -8.09
CA THR A 49 -8.23 4.88 -7.58
C THR A 49 -8.56 5.07 -6.11
N TYR A 50 -7.56 5.39 -5.28
CA TYR A 50 -7.73 5.60 -3.84
C TYR A 50 -8.73 6.73 -3.56
N GLN A 51 -8.68 7.83 -4.31
CA GLN A 51 -9.65 8.93 -4.19
C GLN A 51 -11.12 8.49 -4.38
N LYS A 52 -11.36 7.44 -5.17
CA LYS A 52 -12.71 6.94 -5.46
C LYS A 52 -13.10 5.74 -4.60
N MET A 53 -12.12 4.99 -4.13
CA MET A 53 -12.30 3.65 -3.55
C MET A 53 -11.75 3.52 -2.13
N SER A 54 -11.34 4.60 -1.47
CA SER A 54 -10.68 4.56 -0.15
C SER A 54 -11.46 3.76 0.91
N SER A 55 -12.79 3.83 0.93
CA SER A 55 -13.63 3.05 1.86
C SER A 55 -13.64 1.54 1.61
N TYR A 56 -13.08 1.09 0.50
CA TYR A 56 -13.03 -0.31 0.06
C TYR A 56 -11.59 -0.83 0.00
N LEU A 57 -10.61 -0.06 0.46
CA LEU A 57 -9.20 -0.38 0.33
C LEU A 57 -8.49 -0.32 1.67
N ASN A 58 -7.72 -1.36 1.95
CA ASN A 58 -6.64 -1.30 2.91
C ASN A 58 -5.32 -1.30 2.12
N VAL A 59 -4.62 -0.16 2.09
CA VAL A 59 -3.40 -0.01 1.28
C VAL A 59 -2.16 -0.13 2.15
N GLU A 60 -1.23 -0.98 1.73
CA GLU A 60 0.12 -1.10 2.27
C GLU A 60 1.13 -0.65 1.22
N LEU A 61 2.08 0.19 1.62
CA LEU A 61 3.11 0.76 0.75
C LEU A 61 4.47 0.22 1.18
N VAL A 62 5.22 -0.35 0.24
CA VAL A 62 6.48 -1.07 0.49
C VAL A 62 7.57 -0.51 -0.44
N PRO A 63 8.19 0.64 -0.08
CA PRO A 63 9.34 1.16 -0.80
C PRO A 63 10.57 0.28 -0.52
N TYR A 64 11.03 -0.44 -1.54
CA TYR A 64 12.25 -1.26 -1.51
C TYR A 64 12.62 -1.73 -2.93
N GLY A 65 11.64 -2.37 -3.59
CA GLY A 65 11.74 -2.86 -4.97
C GLY A 65 12.90 -3.81 -5.22
N ASN A 66 13.75 -3.47 -6.20
CA ASN A 66 14.90 -4.27 -6.61
C ASN A 66 16.16 -3.99 -5.78
N ALA A 67 16.04 -3.29 -4.66
CA ALA A 67 17.16 -3.13 -3.74
C ALA A 67 17.63 -4.49 -3.20
N HIS A 68 18.87 -4.51 -2.74
CA HIS A 68 19.45 -5.65 -2.03
C HIS A 68 20.04 -5.18 -0.71
N TYR A 69 19.93 -5.99 0.34
CA TYR A 69 20.58 -5.72 1.61
C TYR A 69 21.75 -6.66 1.87
N ARG A 70 22.69 -6.21 2.73
CA ARG A 70 23.76 -7.02 3.32
C ARG A 70 23.87 -6.69 4.80
N GLY A 71 24.31 -7.67 5.59
CA GLY A 71 24.53 -7.50 7.02
C GLY A 71 23.69 -8.46 7.86
N HIS A 72 23.91 -8.41 9.17
CA HIS A 72 23.26 -9.26 10.18
C HIS A 72 23.09 -8.48 11.49
N HIS A 73 22.20 -8.95 12.37
CA HIS A 73 21.99 -8.39 13.72
C HIS A 73 21.73 -6.86 13.71
N ASP A 74 20.79 -6.41 12.88
CA ASP A 74 20.35 -5.01 12.77
C ASP A 74 21.39 -4.02 12.22
N GLU A 75 22.53 -4.52 11.74
CA GLU A 75 23.52 -3.76 10.98
C GLU A 75 23.35 -4.03 9.48
N TYR A 76 22.29 -3.45 8.89
CA TYR A 76 22.00 -3.61 7.45
C TYR A 76 22.49 -2.43 6.61
N THR A 77 22.98 -2.76 5.42
CA THR A 77 23.30 -1.80 4.36
C THR A 77 22.49 -2.13 3.11
N PHE A 78 22.00 -1.11 2.41
CA PHE A 78 21.14 -1.25 1.25
C PHE A 78 21.86 -0.80 -0.03
N LYS A 79 21.67 -1.54 -1.12
CA LYS A 79 22.14 -1.22 -2.45
C LYS A 79 20.96 -1.18 -3.40
N CYS A 80 20.74 -0.03 -4.02
CA CYS A 80 19.59 0.26 -4.87
C CYS A 80 19.98 0.37 -6.35
N GLN A 81 19.02 0.21 -7.26
CA GLN A 81 19.26 0.15 -8.70
C GLN A 81 19.74 1.49 -9.26
N HIS A 82 19.14 2.60 -8.79
CA HIS A 82 19.45 3.96 -9.19
C HIS A 82 20.43 4.65 -8.21
N GLY A 83 21.13 3.86 -7.39
CA GLY A 83 22.23 4.33 -6.54
C GLY A 83 21.80 4.85 -5.16
N PRO A 84 22.71 5.54 -4.44
CA PRO A 84 22.50 5.90 -3.03
C PRO A 84 21.33 6.86 -2.78
N ASP A 85 20.99 7.70 -3.75
CA ASP A 85 19.89 8.66 -3.62
C ASP A 85 18.52 7.96 -3.67
N GLU A 86 18.38 6.85 -4.40
CA GLU A 86 17.19 5.98 -4.32
C GLU A 86 17.10 5.33 -2.95
N CYS A 87 18.19 4.73 -2.45
CA CYS A 87 18.20 4.14 -1.10
C CYS A 87 17.82 5.15 -0.03
N TYR A 88 18.29 6.40 -0.16
CA TYR A 88 17.89 7.48 0.72
C TYR A 88 16.40 7.80 0.59
N GLY A 89 15.88 7.87 -0.64
CA GLY A 89 14.47 8.07 -0.92
C GLY A 89 13.58 6.97 -0.34
N ASN A 90 13.92 5.69 -0.56
CA ASN A 90 13.22 4.53 0.02
C ASN A 90 13.18 4.65 1.56
N MET A 91 14.33 4.92 2.19
CA MET A 91 14.42 5.11 3.64
C MET A 91 13.55 6.27 4.16
N VAL A 92 13.54 7.42 3.46
CA VAL A 92 12.69 8.57 3.81
C VAL A 92 11.21 8.17 3.73
N GLN A 93 10.81 7.46 2.68
CA GLN A 93 9.43 7.03 2.49
C GLN A 93 9.02 5.97 3.52
N THR A 94 9.86 4.97 3.79
CA THR A 94 9.69 3.99 4.87
C THR A 94 9.46 4.66 6.22
N CYS A 95 10.32 5.62 6.59
CA CYS A 95 10.20 6.36 7.84
C CYS A 95 8.92 7.21 7.90
N TYR A 96 8.51 7.83 6.79
CA TYR A 96 7.26 8.59 6.75
C TYR A 96 6.04 7.67 6.94
N ILE A 97 6.01 6.52 6.25
CA ILE A 97 4.93 5.53 6.34
C ILE A 97 4.78 5.05 7.78
N GLU A 98 5.87 4.73 8.47
CA GLU A 98 5.84 4.29 9.87
C GLU A 98 5.31 5.38 10.82
N LEU A 99 5.71 6.64 10.62
CA LEU A 99 5.36 7.73 11.53
C LEU A 99 3.95 8.31 11.28
N VAL A 100 3.38 8.09 10.10
CA VAL A 100 2.10 8.70 9.70
C VAL A 100 1.05 7.61 9.50
N ASN A 101 0.18 7.43 10.51
CA ASN A 101 -0.93 6.47 10.46
C ASN A 101 -2.15 7.03 9.69
N ASN A 102 -1.94 7.46 8.45
CA ASN A 102 -2.99 7.88 7.54
C ASN A 102 -2.59 7.57 6.09
N THR A 103 -3.26 6.60 5.48
CA THR A 103 -2.97 6.12 4.12
C THR A 103 -3.08 7.22 3.06
N GLU A 104 -4.04 8.14 3.19
CA GLU A 104 -4.18 9.24 2.22
C GLU A 104 -2.97 10.18 2.27
N SER A 105 -2.52 10.54 3.48
CA SER A 105 -1.32 11.35 3.71
C SER A 105 -0.07 10.64 3.20
N GLN A 106 0.06 9.34 3.43
CA GLN A 106 1.16 8.53 2.90
C GLN A 106 1.20 8.58 1.36
N ILE A 107 0.08 8.30 0.68
CA ILE A 107 0.03 8.33 -0.80
C ILE A 107 0.32 9.73 -1.33
N LYS A 108 -0.24 10.79 -0.72
CA LYS A 108 0.04 12.18 -1.11
C LYS A 108 1.51 12.54 -0.94
N PHE A 109 2.13 12.13 0.16
CA PHE A 109 3.55 12.35 0.40
C PHE A 109 4.40 11.64 -0.67
N ILE A 110 4.09 10.40 -1.00
CA ILE A 110 4.84 9.63 -2.01
C ILE A 110 4.68 10.22 -3.41
N ASN A 111 3.47 10.66 -3.80
CA ASN A 111 3.28 11.42 -5.05
C ASN A 111 4.16 12.67 -5.10
N CYS A 112 4.17 13.47 -4.02
CA CYS A 112 5.06 14.63 -3.94
C CYS A 112 6.55 14.22 -4.01
N ALA A 113 6.92 13.11 -3.37
CA ALA A 113 8.29 12.62 -3.36
C ALA A 113 8.77 12.19 -4.77
N PHE A 114 7.85 11.68 -5.60
CA PHE A 114 8.14 11.38 -7.01
C PHE A 114 8.28 12.66 -7.85
N ASP A 115 7.46 13.69 -7.60
CA ASP A 115 7.55 14.98 -8.28
C ASP A 115 8.82 15.79 -7.89
N SER A 116 9.47 15.43 -6.78
CA SER A 116 10.68 16.11 -6.32
C SER A 116 11.85 15.87 -7.27
N HIS A 117 12.50 16.95 -7.68
CA HIS A 117 13.70 16.90 -8.52
C HIS A 117 14.93 16.28 -7.83
N SER A 118 14.88 16.08 -6.50
CA SER A 118 15.98 15.49 -5.75
C SER A 118 15.48 14.75 -4.53
N GLN A 119 15.78 13.44 -4.46
CA GLN A 119 15.45 12.61 -3.29
C GLN A 119 15.98 13.19 -1.97
N ARG A 120 17.10 13.95 -2.02
CA ARG A 120 17.70 14.62 -0.86
C ARG A 120 16.86 15.75 -0.28
N LYS A 121 15.93 16.32 -1.06
CA LYS A 121 15.07 17.44 -0.67
C LYS A 121 13.63 17.04 -0.37
N VAL A 122 13.27 15.77 -0.57
CA VAL A 122 11.89 15.27 -0.39
C VAL A 122 11.34 15.63 1.00
N MET A 123 12.13 15.51 2.07
CA MET A 123 11.67 15.88 3.40
C MET A 123 11.35 17.37 3.51
N GLU A 124 12.18 18.23 2.94
CA GLU A 124 12.01 19.68 2.96
C GLU A 124 10.86 20.15 2.08
N GLU A 125 10.67 19.52 0.93
CA GLU A 125 9.68 19.89 -0.09
C GLU A 125 8.30 19.32 0.20
N CYS A 126 8.21 18.09 0.71
CA CYS A 126 6.95 17.34 0.83
C CYS A 126 6.41 17.20 2.25
N ILE A 127 7.18 17.56 3.28
CA ILE A 127 6.73 17.51 4.69
C ILE A 127 6.66 18.94 5.23
N SER A 128 5.48 19.56 5.20
CA SER A 128 5.29 20.94 5.69
C SER A 128 5.40 21.07 7.21
N ASP A 129 4.98 20.05 7.95
CA ASP A 129 5.08 20.02 9.42
C ASP A 129 6.55 19.85 9.84
N LEU A 130 7.08 20.86 10.54
CA LEU A 130 8.48 20.91 10.95
C LEU A 130 8.83 19.89 12.03
N ASP A 131 7.88 19.51 12.88
CA ASP A 131 8.12 18.51 13.91
C ASP A 131 8.14 17.10 13.30
N LEU A 132 7.17 16.77 12.45
CA LEU A 132 7.16 15.54 11.68
C LEU A 132 8.42 15.41 10.81
N ARG A 133 8.82 16.49 10.12
CA ARG A 133 10.07 16.51 9.34
C ARG A 133 11.28 16.18 10.20
N ARG A 134 11.36 16.70 11.43
CA ARG A 134 12.44 16.39 12.37
C ARG A 134 12.39 14.92 12.81
N GLN A 135 11.20 14.37 13.05
CA GLN A 135 11.02 12.97 13.41
C GLN A 135 11.43 12.02 12.26
N VAL A 136 11.00 12.29 11.03
CA VAL A 136 11.41 11.53 9.83
C VAL A 136 12.92 11.59 9.66
N LYS A 137 13.53 12.78 9.75
CA LYS A 137 14.99 12.93 9.67
C LYS A 137 15.73 12.11 10.73
N LYS A 138 15.20 12.06 11.96
CA LYS A 138 15.76 11.24 13.03
C LYS A 138 15.61 9.74 12.74
N CYS A 139 14.47 9.32 12.19
CA CYS A 139 14.23 7.94 11.80
C CYS A 139 15.26 7.48 10.73
N VAL A 140 15.43 8.27 9.66
CA VAL A 140 16.30 7.96 8.51
C VAL A 140 17.74 7.68 8.92
N THR A 141 18.24 8.33 9.97
CA THR A 141 19.64 8.17 10.43
C THR A 141 19.79 7.25 11.63
N SER A 142 18.71 6.58 12.05
CA SER A 142 18.70 5.73 13.25
C SER A 142 18.71 4.23 12.91
N PRO A 143 19.13 3.37 13.85
CA PRO A 143 18.95 1.92 13.72
C PRO A 143 17.50 1.50 13.50
N MET A 144 16.53 2.28 14.01
CA MET A 144 15.11 2.06 13.77
C MET A 144 14.78 2.17 12.27
N GLY A 145 15.26 3.21 11.57
CA GLY A 145 15.08 3.35 10.13
C GLY A 145 15.67 2.19 9.35
N VAL A 146 16.89 1.78 9.71
CA VAL A 146 17.56 0.61 9.10
C VAL A 146 16.74 -0.67 9.28
N ASN A 147 16.20 -0.91 10.48
CA ASN A 147 15.35 -2.07 10.71
C ASN A 147 14.02 -1.98 9.95
N LEU A 148 13.38 -0.80 9.87
CA LEU A 148 12.15 -0.61 9.11
C LEU A 148 12.35 -0.91 7.62
N GLU A 149 13.43 -0.39 7.03
CA GLU A 149 13.77 -0.66 5.62
C GLU A 149 14.07 -2.16 5.39
N TYR A 150 14.72 -2.81 6.36
CA TYR A 150 14.88 -4.26 6.33
C TYR A 150 13.54 -5.02 6.43
N GLN A 151 12.54 -4.51 7.15
CA GLN A 151 11.19 -5.10 7.10
C GLN A 151 10.57 -4.95 5.70
N MET A 152 10.77 -3.83 5.01
CA MET A 152 10.32 -3.65 3.63
C MET A 152 11.00 -4.64 2.68
N ALA A 153 12.31 -4.88 2.88
CA ALA A 153 13.05 -5.93 2.17
C ALA A 153 12.41 -7.31 2.38
N LYS A 154 12.16 -7.70 3.64
CA LYS A 154 11.55 -9.00 3.96
C LYS A 154 10.15 -9.17 3.37
N LYS A 155 9.33 -8.11 3.35
CA LYS A 155 8.02 -8.14 2.69
C LYS A 155 8.17 -8.40 1.20
N THR A 156 9.15 -7.77 0.57
CA THR A 156 9.43 -7.92 -0.86
C THR A 156 9.99 -9.32 -1.18
N ASP A 157 10.94 -9.82 -0.39
CA ASP A 157 11.50 -11.18 -0.51
C ASP A 157 10.46 -12.28 -0.31
N ALA A 158 9.41 -12.02 0.47
CA ALA A 158 8.32 -12.95 0.75
C ALA A 158 7.29 -13.07 -0.39
N LEU A 159 7.40 -12.26 -1.45
CA LEU A 159 6.53 -12.36 -2.62
C LEU A 159 6.65 -13.75 -3.27
N ASN A 160 5.49 -14.35 -3.53
CA ASN A 160 5.41 -15.64 -4.21
C ASN A 160 4.28 -15.65 -5.25
N PRO A 161 4.59 -15.68 -6.56
CA PRO A 161 5.94 -15.62 -7.14
C PRO A 161 6.68 -14.32 -6.80
N GLN A 162 8.00 -14.34 -6.88
CA GLN A 162 8.80 -13.11 -6.80
C GLN A 162 8.37 -12.14 -7.90
N HIS A 163 8.44 -10.84 -7.62
CA HIS A 163 8.13 -9.81 -8.60
C HIS A 163 9.09 -9.92 -9.79
N SER A 164 8.57 -9.71 -11.00
CA SER A 164 9.39 -9.71 -12.23
C SER A 164 9.74 -8.31 -12.73
N PHE A 165 9.08 -7.30 -12.19
CA PHE A 165 9.30 -5.87 -12.42
C PHE A 165 8.75 -5.07 -11.23
N ILE A 166 9.03 -3.77 -11.23
CA ILE A 166 8.52 -2.80 -10.26
C ILE A 166 7.88 -1.64 -11.04
N PRO A 167 6.72 -1.10 -10.62
CA PRO A 167 5.97 -1.44 -9.40
C PRO A 167 5.28 -2.80 -9.51
N TRP A 168 5.12 -3.44 -8.35
CA TRP A 168 4.42 -4.70 -8.19
C TRP A 168 3.31 -4.55 -7.17
N VAL A 169 2.17 -5.16 -7.43
CA VAL A 169 1.01 -5.16 -6.54
C VAL A 169 0.59 -6.58 -6.19
N THR A 170 0.11 -6.72 -4.96
CA THR A 170 -0.66 -7.88 -4.53
C THR A 170 -2.04 -7.43 -4.10
N VAL A 171 -3.05 -8.19 -4.49
CA VAL A 171 -4.44 -7.96 -4.11
C VAL A 171 -4.90 -9.17 -3.33
N ASN A 172 -5.35 -8.96 -2.08
CA ASN A 172 -5.70 -10.02 -1.14
C ASN A 172 -4.58 -11.07 -0.99
N GLY A 173 -3.32 -10.59 -0.97
CA GLY A 173 -2.12 -11.43 -0.86
C GLY A 173 -1.73 -12.20 -2.13
N LYS A 174 -2.44 -12.00 -3.25
CA LYS A 174 -2.15 -12.65 -4.54
C LYS A 174 -1.59 -11.64 -5.52
N GLY A 175 -0.51 -11.99 -6.20
CA GLY A 175 0.06 -11.19 -7.28
C GLY A 175 0.76 -12.10 -8.28
N ASP A 176 0.53 -11.86 -9.56
CA ASP A 176 1.25 -12.48 -10.66
C ASP A 176 1.42 -11.47 -11.81
N ASN A 177 2.12 -11.87 -12.89
CA ASN A 177 2.34 -10.99 -14.03
C ASN A 177 1.03 -10.58 -14.72
N SER A 178 0.01 -11.45 -14.76
CA SER A 178 -1.27 -11.14 -15.40
C SER A 178 -2.03 -10.07 -14.62
N LEU A 179 -2.10 -10.21 -13.30
CA LEU A 179 -2.71 -9.24 -12.40
C LEU A 179 -1.97 -7.91 -12.48
N ASN A 180 -0.63 -7.93 -12.41
CA ASN A 180 0.17 -6.72 -12.43
C ASN A 180 0.06 -5.95 -13.76
N ASN A 181 0.10 -6.64 -14.90
CA ASN A 181 -0.14 -6.01 -16.19
C ASN A 181 -1.52 -5.31 -16.24
N LYS A 182 -2.57 -5.96 -15.74
CA LYS A 182 -3.90 -5.36 -15.64
C LYS A 182 -3.94 -4.17 -14.67
N ALA A 183 -3.23 -4.24 -13.56
CA ALA A 183 -3.18 -3.18 -12.55
C ALA A 183 -2.44 -1.93 -13.06
N LEU A 184 -1.39 -2.11 -13.87
CA LEU A 184 -0.70 -1.01 -14.56
C LEU A 184 -1.63 -0.29 -15.55
N GLU A 185 -2.55 -1.00 -16.20
CA GLU A 185 -3.52 -0.42 -17.13
C GLU A 185 -4.73 0.21 -16.43
N ASN A 186 -5.33 -0.49 -15.47
CA ASN A 186 -6.54 -0.08 -14.76
C ASN A 186 -6.66 -0.77 -13.39
N LEU A 187 -5.95 -0.24 -12.39
CA LEU A 187 -5.98 -0.73 -11.01
C LEU A 187 -7.39 -0.77 -10.42
N MET A 188 -8.21 0.25 -10.68
CA MET A 188 -9.59 0.30 -10.17
C MET A 188 -10.43 -0.87 -10.68
N SER A 189 -10.22 -1.35 -11.92
CA SER A 189 -10.91 -2.53 -12.43
C SER A 189 -10.53 -3.77 -11.65
N VAL A 190 -9.24 -3.97 -11.38
CA VAL A 190 -8.72 -5.11 -10.60
C VAL A 190 -9.36 -5.13 -9.21
N ILE A 191 -9.39 -4.00 -8.51
CA ILE A 191 -10.01 -3.88 -7.17
C ILE A 191 -11.51 -4.17 -7.25
N CYS A 192 -12.21 -3.60 -8.23
CA CYS A 192 -13.64 -3.77 -8.38
C CYS A 192 -14.05 -5.22 -8.66
N ASP A 193 -13.19 -6.02 -9.29
CA ASP A 193 -13.46 -7.43 -9.54
C ASP A 193 -13.40 -8.27 -8.24
N GLU A 194 -12.59 -7.85 -7.26
CA GLU A 194 -12.42 -8.54 -5.97
C GLU A 194 -13.53 -8.27 -4.94
N LEU A 195 -14.30 -7.19 -5.08
CA LEU A 195 -15.38 -6.87 -4.15
C LEU A 195 -16.53 -7.88 -4.25
N SER A 196 -17.09 -8.36 -3.16
CA SER A 196 -18.23 -9.30 -3.20
C SER A 196 -19.61 -8.62 -3.32
N GLU A 197 -19.66 -7.29 -3.28
CA GLU A 197 -20.90 -6.51 -3.25
C GLU A 197 -21.70 -6.59 -4.57
N ASP A 198 -23.03 -6.74 -4.43
CA ASP A 198 -23.99 -6.72 -5.54
C ASP A 198 -25.23 -5.90 -5.12
N PRO A 199 -25.52 -4.75 -5.77
CA PRO A 199 -24.74 -4.16 -6.86
C PRO A 199 -23.37 -3.68 -6.39
N LYS A 200 -22.39 -3.74 -7.30
CA LYS A 200 -21.03 -3.18 -7.08
C LYS A 200 -21.12 -1.67 -6.80
N PRO A 201 -20.14 -1.08 -6.08
CA PRO A 201 -20.11 0.36 -5.83
C PRO A 201 -20.18 1.21 -7.10
N ASP A 202 -20.80 2.38 -6.99
CA ASP A 202 -20.91 3.38 -8.06
C ASP A 202 -19.61 3.63 -8.85
N PRO A 203 -18.42 3.79 -8.20
CA PRO A 203 -17.18 3.96 -8.93
C PRO A 203 -16.83 2.77 -9.83
N CYS A 204 -17.13 1.54 -9.41
CA CYS A 204 -16.90 0.33 -10.20
C CYS A 204 -17.81 0.28 -11.42
N ILE A 205 -19.08 0.63 -11.26
CA ILE A 205 -20.03 0.72 -12.37
C ILE A 205 -19.54 1.77 -13.38
N LYS A 206 -19.22 2.98 -12.92
CA LYS A 206 -18.72 4.07 -13.78
C LYS A 206 -17.41 3.71 -14.49
N ASN A 207 -16.51 2.96 -13.84
CA ASN A 207 -15.29 2.47 -14.47
C ASN A 207 -15.59 1.61 -15.70
N LYS A 208 -16.47 0.60 -15.54
CA LYS A 208 -16.87 -0.31 -16.61
C LYS A 208 -17.47 0.45 -17.80
N TRP A 209 -18.31 1.44 -17.54
CA TRP A 209 -18.87 2.31 -18.59
C TRP A 209 -17.81 3.13 -19.34
N ASN A 210 -16.81 3.67 -18.63
CA ASN A 210 -15.72 4.43 -19.27
C ASN A 210 -14.87 3.53 -20.17
N ILE A 211 -14.58 2.32 -19.73
CA ILE A 211 -13.87 1.30 -20.53
C ILE A 211 -14.67 0.99 -21.80
N PHE A 212 -15.97 0.70 -21.68
CA PHE A 212 -16.84 0.41 -22.81
C PHE A 212 -16.90 1.57 -23.83
N LYS A 213 -17.05 2.82 -23.36
CA LYS A 213 -17.02 4.00 -24.23
C LYS A 213 -15.69 4.17 -24.97
N ARG A 214 -14.57 3.84 -24.33
CA ARG A 214 -13.25 3.90 -24.97
C ARG A 214 -13.19 2.90 -26.13
N PHE A 215 -13.60 1.66 -25.91
CA PHE A 215 -13.66 0.65 -26.98
C PHE A 215 -14.60 1.06 -28.11
N SER A 216 -15.82 1.52 -27.82
CA SER A 216 -16.78 1.93 -28.86
C SER A 216 -16.30 3.09 -29.75
N ARG A 217 -15.36 3.92 -29.29
CA ARG A 217 -14.77 5.00 -30.12
C ARG A 217 -13.69 4.52 -31.09
N TYR A 218 -13.15 3.32 -30.91
CA TYR A 218 -12.15 2.75 -31.81
C TYR A 218 -12.75 1.84 -32.90
N TYR A 219 -14.04 1.51 -32.78
CA TYR A 219 -14.76 0.62 -33.71
C TYR A 219 -15.90 1.33 -34.47
N LEU A 220 -15.96 2.66 -34.40
CA LEU A 220 -16.82 3.55 -35.19
C LEU A 220 -15.94 4.65 -35.79
#